data_AF-A0A943JYI2-F1
#
_entry.id   AF-A0A943JYI2-F1
#
_cell.length_a   1.000
_cell.length_b   1.000
_cell.length_c   1.000
_cell.angle_alpha   90.00
_cell.angle_beta   90.00
_cell.angle_gamma   90.00
#
_symmetry.space_group_name_H-M   'P 1'
#
loop_
_entity.id
_entity.type
_entity.pdbx_description
1 polymer ?
#
loop_
_entity_poly.entity_id
_entity_poly.type
_entity_poly.pdbx_seq_one_letter_code
_entity_poly.pdbx_strand_id
1 'polypeptide(L)' 'MFICKACKSSDKFELMFSPDYKGPRHFEQKYNSKNELEITVDGYTFIPDLQFMNEHAVCRYCGQIYMWDYDYKG' A
#
# COMPACT_ATOMS: atom_id res chain seq x y z
N MET A 1 5.11 -8.57 -2.74
CA MET A 1 5.39 -7.37 -3.57
C MET A 1 4.11 -6.99 -4.29
N PHE A 2 3.70 -5.71 -4.23
CA PHE A 2 2.49 -5.22 -4.90
C PHE A 2 2.84 -4.55 -6.21
N ILE A 3 2.25 -5.03 -7.30
CA ILE A 3 2.53 -4.56 -8.66
C ILE A 3 1.30 -3.82 -9.21
N CYS A 4 1.48 -2.59 -9.66
CA CYS A 4 0.43 -1.85 -10.33
C CYS A 4 0.14 -2.49 -11.70
N LYS A 5 -1.10 -2.93 -11.94
CA LYS A 5 -1.46 -3.58 -13.22
C LYS A 5 -1.27 -2.70 -14.43
N ALA A 6 -1.46 -1.39 -14.28
CA ALA A 6 -1.43 -0.41 -15.35
C ALA A 6 -0.02 -0.03 -15.81
N CYS A 7 0.88 0.34 -14.88
CA CYS A 7 2.24 0.80 -15.22
C CYS A 7 3.36 -0.17 -14.82
N LYS A 8 3.01 -1.31 -14.20
CA LYS A 8 3.94 -2.36 -13.77
C LYS A 8 4.98 -1.92 -12.73
N SER A 9 4.82 -0.74 -12.12
CA SER A 9 5.66 -0.33 -10.98
C SER A 9 5.42 -1.22 -9.76
N SER A 10 6.49 -1.61 -9.07
CA SER A 10 6.47 -2.40 -7.85
C SER A 10 6.59 -1.52 -6.60
N ASP A 11 5.72 -1.74 -5.60
CA ASP A 11 5.73 -1.12 -4.26
C ASP A 11 5.84 0.42 -4.23
N LYS A 12 5.33 1.07 -5.27
CA LYS A 12 5.28 2.52 -5.41
C LYS A 12 3.84 2.99 -5.26
N PHE A 13 3.37 3.01 -4.02
CA PHE A 13 2.02 3.44 -3.68
C PHE A 13 2.01 4.46 -2.55
N GLU A 14 0.91 5.17 -2.47
CA GLU A 14 0.51 6.01 -1.33
C GLU A 14 -0.86 5.51 -0.86
N LEU A 15 -1.26 5.87 0.36
CA LEU A 15 -2.59 5.56 0.87
C LEU A 15 -3.58 6.70 0.62
N MET A 16 -4.76 6.35 0.17
CA MET A 16 -5.90 7.25 0.15
C MET A 16 -6.58 7.24 1.51
N PHE A 17 -6.49 8.37 2.20
CA PHE A 17 -7.22 8.59 3.44
C PHE A 17 -8.65 9.04 3.11
N SER A 18 -9.61 8.49 3.85
CA SER A 18 -10.99 8.95 3.75
C SER A 18 -11.09 10.45 4.12
N PRO A 19 -11.99 11.23 3.49
CA PRO A 19 -12.18 12.64 3.82
C PRO A 19 -12.55 12.89 5.29
N ASP A 20 -13.18 11.91 5.95
CA ASP A 20 -13.56 11.95 7.37
C ASP A 20 -12.45 11.46 8.32
N TYR A 21 -11.29 11.04 7.79
CA TYR A 21 -10.16 10.61 8.61
C TYR A 21 -9.60 11.77 9.43
N LYS A 22 -9.61 11.60 10.76
CA LYS A 22 -9.24 12.63 11.75
C LYS A 22 -7.80 12.53 12.27
N GLY A 23 -7.06 11.48 11.91
CA GLY A 23 -5.67 11.30 12.34
C GLY A 23 -4.68 12.20 11.57
N PRO A 24 -3.42 12.32 12.05
CA PRO A 24 -2.38 13.11 11.40
C PRO A 24 -1.98 12.65 9.98
N ARG A 25 -2.40 11.45 9.53
CA ARG A 25 -2.10 10.90 8.20
C ARG A 25 -0.60 10.68 7.97
N HIS A 26 0.12 10.38 9.04
CA HIS A 26 1.51 9.94 8.97
C HIS A 26 1.53 8.51 8.47
N PHE A 27 1.96 8.37 7.22
CA PHE A 27 2.11 7.09 6.53
C PHE A 27 3.60 6.76 6.37
N GLU A 28 3.97 5.56 6.78
CA GLU A 28 5.30 5.00 6.54
C GLU A 28 5.15 3.57 6.02
N GLN A 29 6.09 3.15 5.16
CA GLN A 29 6.19 1.78 4.68
C GLN A 29 7.63 1.27 4.81
N LYS A 30 7.78 0.01 5.20
CA LYS A 30 9.08 -0.66 5.26
C LYS A 30 8.93 -2.16 5.00
N TYR A 31 10.04 -2.82 4.72
CA TYR A 31 10.11 -4.27 4.71
C TYR A 31 10.64 -4.77 6.05
N ASN A 32 9.95 -5.75 6.64
CA ASN A 32 10.37 -6.34 7.91
C ASN A 32 11.44 -7.45 7.69
N SER A 33 11.90 -8.06 8.79
CA SER A 33 12.93 -9.12 8.72
C SER A 33 12.47 -10.39 8.00
N LYS A 34 11.17 -10.55 7.76
CA LYS A 34 10.57 -11.66 6.98
C LYS A 34 10.33 -11.27 5.51
N ASN A 35 10.80 -10.10 5.10
CA ASN A 35 10.58 -9.54 3.76
C ASN A 35 9.09 -9.30 3.44
N GLU A 36 8.28 -9.06 4.47
CA GLU A 36 6.88 -8.65 4.34
C GLU A 36 6.79 -7.13 4.35
N LEU A 37 5.85 -6.57 3.60
CA LEU A 37 5.57 -5.14 3.61
C LEU A 37 4.83 -4.78 4.91
N GLU A 38 5.41 -3.88 5.70
CA GLU A 38 4.77 -3.26 6.86
C GLU A 38 4.34 -1.85 6.52
N ILE A 39 3.07 -1.54 6.77
CA ILE A 39 2.51 -0.19 6.70
C ILE A 39 2.30 0.31 8.12
N THR A 40 2.74 1.52 8.40
CA THR A 40 2.41 2.25 9.62
C THR A 40 1.56 3.46 9.28
N VAL A 41 0.40 3.57 9.93
CA VAL A 41 -0.48 4.73 9.85
C VAL A 41 -0.71 5.27 11.25
N ASP A 42 -0.28 6.49 11.52
CA ASP A 42 -0.48 7.18 12.81
C ASP A 42 -0.07 6.34 14.04
N GLY A 43 1.02 5.57 13.89
CA GLY A 43 1.58 4.70 14.93
C GLY A 43 1.01 3.28 14.97
N TYR A 44 0.02 2.96 14.15
CA TYR A 44 -0.50 1.60 14.00
C TYR A 44 0.17 0.88 12.83
N THR A 45 0.92 -0.20 13.13
CA THR A 45 1.65 -1.00 12.13
C THR A 45 0.93 -2.31 11.83
N PHE A 46 0.80 -2.64 10.56
CA PHE A 46 0.20 -3.90 10.09
C PHE A 46 0.78 -4.35 8.75
N ILE A 47 0.58 -5.63 8.42
CA ILE A 47 0.86 -6.19 7.10
C ILE A 47 -0.40 -6.05 6.24
N PRO A 48 -0.40 -5.25 5.16
CA PRO A 48 -1.57 -5.10 4.32
C PRO A 48 -1.79 -6.36 3.47
N ASP A 49 -3.05 -6.78 3.36
CA ASP A 49 -3.45 -7.81 2.40
C ASP A 49 -3.84 -7.19 1.05
N LEU A 50 -4.16 -8.06 0.08
CA LEU A 50 -4.55 -7.63 -1.26
C LEU A 50 -5.87 -6.84 -1.28
N GLN A 51 -6.78 -7.13 -0.35
CA GLN A 51 -8.06 -6.42 -0.28
C GLN A 51 -7.82 -4.97 0.17
N PHE A 52 -7.10 -4.78 1.27
CA PHE A 52 -6.71 -3.47 1.77
C PHE A 52 -6.01 -2.64 0.69
N MET A 53 -5.05 -3.23 0.00
CA MET A 53 -4.31 -2.52 -1.06
C MET A 53 -5.20 -2.10 -2.21
N ASN A 54 -6.14 -2.96 -2.62
CA ASN A 54 -7.08 -2.55 -3.65
C ASN A 54 -8.01 -1.44 -3.14
N GLU A 55 -8.49 -1.51 -1.90
CA GLU A 55 -9.44 -0.53 -1.35
C GLU A 55 -8.82 0.85 -1.05
N HIS A 56 -7.55 0.87 -0.63
CA HIS A 56 -6.95 2.05 0.00
C HIS A 56 -5.62 2.51 -0.61
N ALA A 57 -4.98 1.74 -1.50
CA ALA A 57 -3.68 2.13 -2.06
C ALA A 57 -3.79 2.66 -3.50
N VAL A 58 -3.09 3.77 -3.76
CA VAL A 58 -3.02 4.46 -5.06
C VAL A 58 -1.61 4.36 -5.60
N CYS A 59 -1.46 4.03 -6.89
CA CYS A 59 -0.13 4.02 -7.50
C CYS A 59 0.44 5.44 -7.59
N ARG A 60 1.64 5.65 -7.02
CA ARG A 60 2.31 6.96 -6.98
C ARG A 60 2.70 7.48 -8.35
N TYR A 61 2.84 6.61 -9.35
CA TYR A 61 3.26 6.98 -10.70
C TYR A 61 2.10 7.32 -11.63
N CYS A 62 1.10 6.44 -11.72
CA CYS A 62 -0.01 6.62 -12.67
C CYS A 62 -1.30 7.12 -12.02
N GLY A 63 -1.34 7.28 -10.69
CA GLY A 63 -2.51 7.73 -9.94
C GLY A 63 -3.69 6.75 -9.97
N GLN A 64 -3.51 5.56 -10.55
CA GLN A 64 -4.56 4.57 -10.64
C GLN A 64 -4.80 3.90 -9.29
N ILE A 65 -6.08 3.66 -9.02
CA ILE A 65 -6.60 3.08 -7.77
C ILE A 65 -7.13 1.67 -8.10
N TYR A 66 -7.23 0.78 -7.11
CA TYR A 66 -7.90 -0.53 -7.25
C TYR A 66 -7.29 -1.52 -8.26
N MET A 67 -5.97 -1.50 -8.47
CA MET A 67 -5.31 -2.32 -9.49
C MET A 67 -3.95 -2.88 -9.04
N TRP A 68 -3.95 -3.61 -7.92
CA TRP A 68 -2.76 -4.30 -7.43
C TRP A 68 -2.83 -5.80 -7.73
N ASP A 69 -1.72 -6.36 -8.23
CA ASP A 69 -1.46 -7.80 -8.16
C ASP A 69 -0.47 -8.08 -7.02
N TYR A 70 -0.63 -9.25 -6.41
CA TYR A 70 0.29 -9.75 -5.40
C TYR A 70 1.22 -10.78 -6.03
N ASP A 71 2.49 -10.42 -6.20
CA ASP A 71 3.51 -11.38 -6.62
C ASP A 71 4.03 -12.11 -5.38
N TYR A 72 3.44 -13.27 -5.09
CA TYR A 72 3.96 -14.24 -4.13
C TYR A 72 5.02 -15.07 -4.85
N LYS A 73 6.23 -14.50 -5.00
CA LYS A 73 7.39 -15.34 -5.31
C LYS A 73 7.80 -16.05 -4.03
N GLY A 74 7.22 -17.23 -3.83
CA GLY A 74 7.83 -18.29 -3.04
C GLY A 74 9.11 -18.81 -3.68
#